data_AF-R9AIU0-F1
#
_entry.id   AF-R9AIU0-F1
#
_cell.length_a   1.000
_cell.length_b   1.000
_cell.length_c   1.000
_cell.angle_alpha   90.00
_cell.angle_beta   90.00
_cell.angle_gamma   90.00
#
_symmetry.space_group_name_H-M   'P 1'
#
loop_
_entity.id
_entity.type
_entity.pdbx_description
1 polymer ?
#
loop_
_entity_poly.entity_id
_entity_poly.type
_entity_poly.pdbx_seq_one_letter_code
_entity_poly.pdbx_strand_id
1 'polypeptide(L)'
;MSKVDINSLNIQQLISVKKQLDGELTHLTQSYSQLKRVSIQFNQSIDSLKQVNGGNKDTKCLLPLTSSLYLPGKLSNVEDVIIDIGTGYYVKMSTNQATQYYKNKVDYVTSNLSQLQKTLETKQDNANVVVQLIQAKLNAGRGYPAYDPQVDPWQPHANKVNRPMTDDGPLYSKDDPNLTCNKVGTNTPAEMTADAAPGSEMIVKWNRWPNDHKGPVLTYAKYCGNGHNDCDNVQQSITEGWFKIDEAGYDDSAGQWASDRLIAQDISWSFNLPPAESIQQGSYLIRHEIIALHSQGSPQFYPHCIQVYINGGTGSLSGQSVTIPGNVYSNPGDDGTLYGSIYSSQVSSMVIPGPSLADDAISSAHSKRNNVKAKPGSRRRHRGGPRARGAHGIL
;
A
#
# COMPACT_ATOMS: atom_id res chain seq x y z
N MET A 1 -13.38 24.86 -16.82
CA MET A 1 -11.96 24.81 -16.40
C MET A 1 -11.51 23.38 -16.45
N SER A 2 -10.50 23.07 -17.27
CA SER A 2 -9.92 21.72 -17.37
C SER A 2 -9.45 21.26 -15.99
N LYS A 3 -9.93 20.11 -15.51
CA LYS A 3 -9.39 19.46 -14.31
C LYS A 3 -7.93 19.13 -14.60
N VAL A 4 -7.02 19.88 -13.99
CA VAL A 4 -5.59 19.58 -14.05
C VAL A 4 -5.37 18.29 -13.28
N ASP A 5 -4.83 17.27 -13.96
CA ASP A 5 -4.47 16.02 -13.30
C ASP A 5 -3.23 16.23 -12.42
N ILE A 6 -3.42 16.14 -11.11
CA ILE A 6 -2.39 16.39 -10.12
C ILE A 6 -1.22 15.39 -10.21
N ASN A 7 -1.46 14.19 -10.75
CA ASN A 7 -0.43 13.16 -10.93
C ASN A 7 0.59 13.53 -12.01
N SER A 8 0.17 14.35 -12.99
CA SER A 8 1.01 14.81 -14.10
C SER A 8 2.00 15.92 -13.71
N LEU A 9 1.84 16.51 -12.52
CA LEU A 9 2.67 17.62 -12.06
C LEU A 9 4.06 17.16 -11.61
N ASN A 10 5.06 18.02 -11.80
CA ASN A 10 6.41 17.82 -11.26
C ASN A 10 6.53 18.28 -9.80
N ILE A 11 7.64 17.95 -9.14
CA ILE A 11 7.85 18.25 -7.70
C ILE A 11 7.73 19.74 -7.39
N GLN A 12 8.29 20.62 -8.23
CA GLN A 12 8.24 22.07 -8.01
C GLN A 12 6.81 22.62 -8.15
N GLN A 13 6.04 22.09 -9.10
CA GLN A 13 4.62 22.41 -9.25
C GLN A 13 3.81 21.92 -8.05
N LEU A 14 4.06 20.70 -7.55
CA LEU A 14 3.39 20.17 -6.36
C LEU A 14 3.72 20.97 -5.09
N ILE A 15 4.97 21.40 -4.92
CA ILE A 15 5.36 22.30 -3.81
C ILE A 15 4.58 23.62 -3.88
N SER A 16 4.40 24.16 -5.09
CA SER A 16 3.63 25.39 -5.29
C SER A 16 2.15 25.19 -4.95
N VAL A 17 1.55 24.07 -5.37
CA VAL A 17 0.18 23.70 -5.00
C VAL A 17 0.03 23.53 -3.49
N LYS A 18 0.98 22.85 -2.84
CA LYS A 18 1.00 22.71 -1.37
C LYS A 18 1.03 24.07 -0.69
N LYS A 19 1.92 24.97 -1.12
CA LYS A 19 2.04 26.32 -0.55
C LYS A 19 0.74 27.11 -0.70
N GLN A 20 0.05 26.97 -1.83
CA GLN A 20 -1.27 27.59 -2.02
C GLN A 20 -2.30 27.03 -1.04
N LEU A 21 -2.38 25.70 -0.91
CA LEU A 21 -3.32 25.03 0.01
C LEU A 21 -3.05 25.42 1.47
N ASP A 22 -1.78 25.46 1.88
CA ASP A 22 -1.40 25.87 3.25
C ASP A 22 -1.82 27.33 3.55
N GLY A 23 -1.72 28.21 2.55
CA GLY A 23 -2.21 29.59 2.64
C GLY A 23 -3.74 29.68 2.77
N GLU A 24 -4.47 28.91 1.93
CA GLU A 24 -5.93 28.82 1.99
C GLU A 24 -6.40 28.27 3.35
N LEU A 25 -5.77 27.19 3.85
CA LEU A 25 -6.07 26.60 5.16
C LEU A 25 -5.87 27.61 6.29
N THR A 26 -4.77 28.38 6.25
CA THR A 26 -4.50 29.41 7.26
C THR A 26 -5.61 30.47 7.27
N HIS A 27 -6.00 30.98 6.10
CA HIS A 27 -7.05 31.98 5.96
C HIS A 27 -8.42 31.45 6.42
N LEU A 28 -8.77 30.22 6.03
CA LEU A 28 -10.05 29.58 6.39
C LEU A 28 -10.12 29.31 7.91
N THR A 29 -9.04 28.85 8.54
CA THR A 29 -8.97 28.63 9.99
C THR A 29 -9.12 29.94 10.79
N GLN A 30 -8.53 31.04 10.30
CA GLN A 30 -8.71 32.36 10.89
C GLN A 30 -10.17 32.83 10.78
N SER A 31 -10.77 32.68 9.60
CA SER A 31 -12.19 33.02 9.36
C SER A 31 -13.13 32.20 10.24
N TYR A 32 -12.87 30.89 10.38
CA TYR A 32 -13.62 30.00 11.26
C TYR A 32 -13.57 30.48 12.71
N SER A 33 -12.37 30.83 13.20
CA SER A 33 -12.17 31.32 14.56
C SER A 33 -12.91 32.64 14.83
N GLN A 34 -12.92 33.56 13.85
CA GLN A 34 -13.67 34.82 13.95
C GLN A 34 -15.18 34.58 14.00
N LEU A 35 -15.72 33.78 13.08
CA LEU A 35 -17.15 33.45 13.06
C LEU A 35 -17.59 32.71 14.33
N LYS A 36 -16.73 31.83 14.87
CA LYS A 36 -17.00 31.14 16.14
C LYS A 36 -17.12 32.13 17.30
N ARG A 37 -16.25 33.14 17.38
CA ARG A 37 -16.35 34.21 18.39
C ARG A 37 -17.64 35.01 18.26
N VAL A 38 -18.03 35.36 17.03
CA VAL A 38 -19.31 36.07 16.77
C VAL A 38 -20.51 35.24 17.22
N SER A 39 -20.53 33.94 16.94
CA SER A 39 -21.57 33.02 17.43
C SER A 39 -21.67 33.03 18.96
N ILE A 40 -20.53 33.03 19.66
CA ILE A 40 -20.48 33.12 21.13
C ILE A 40 -21.06 34.45 21.61
N GLN A 41 -20.68 35.57 20.99
CA GLN A 41 -21.19 36.90 21.34
C GLN A 41 -22.71 37.01 21.16
N PHE A 42 -23.27 36.48 20.07
CA PHE A 42 -24.73 36.47 19.89
C PHE A 42 -25.45 35.61 20.93
N ASN A 43 -24.87 34.48 21.35
CA ASN A 43 -25.43 33.69 22.45
C ASN A 43 -25.39 34.45 23.78
N GLN A 44 -24.29 35.17 24.07
CA GLN A 44 -24.19 36.05 25.24
C GLN A 44 -25.24 37.18 25.20
N SER A 45 -25.53 37.75 24.03
CA SER A 45 -26.62 38.73 23.86
C SER A 45 -27.99 38.10 24.14
N ILE A 46 -28.25 36.87 23.69
CA ILE A 46 -29.48 36.14 24.01
C ILE A 46 -29.60 35.92 25.53
N ASP A 47 -28.52 35.54 26.20
CA ASP A 47 -28.53 35.33 27.65
C ASP A 47 -28.72 36.65 28.41
N SER A 48 -28.15 37.75 27.93
CA SER A 48 -28.37 39.08 28.48
C SER A 48 -29.83 39.52 28.35
N LEU A 49 -30.48 39.23 27.21
CA LEU A 49 -31.91 39.52 27.02
C LEU A 49 -32.81 38.75 27.99
N LYS A 50 -32.46 37.51 28.36
CA LYS A 50 -33.22 36.73 29.37
C LYS A 50 -33.18 37.38 30.75
N GLN A 51 -32.14 38.14 31.07
CA GLN A 51 -32.03 38.90 32.32
C GLN A 51 -32.86 40.18 32.32
N VAL A 52 -33.38 40.62 31.16
CA VAL A 52 -34.30 41.75 31.05
C VAL A 52 -35.73 41.20 31.09
N ASN A 53 -36.25 40.99 32.30
CA ASN A 53 -37.58 40.43 32.52
C ASN A 53 -38.34 41.17 33.64
N GLY A 54 -39.65 40.88 33.76
CA GLY A 54 -40.54 41.55 34.71
C GLY A 54 -40.13 41.46 36.17
N GLY A 55 -39.42 40.40 36.58
CA GLY A 55 -38.89 40.23 37.95
C GLY A 55 -37.77 41.22 38.29
N ASN A 56 -37.16 41.81 37.28
CA ASN A 56 -36.02 42.71 37.42
C ASN A 56 -36.41 44.16 37.10
N LYS A 57 -37.69 44.42 36.82
CA LYS A 57 -38.21 45.77 36.62
C LYS A 57 -37.97 46.61 37.87
N ASP A 58 -37.57 47.86 37.66
CA ASP A 58 -37.29 48.83 38.73
C ASP A 58 -36.09 48.49 39.65
N THR A 59 -35.29 47.47 39.33
CA THR A 59 -34.04 47.20 40.05
C THR A 59 -32.97 48.24 39.72
N LYS A 60 -32.13 48.55 40.72
CA LYS A 60 -30.95 49.42 40.53
C LYS A 60 -29.86 48.63 39.83
N CYS A 61 -29.25 49.21 38.80
CA CYS A 61 -28.13 48.64 38.07
C CYS A 61 -26.99 49.65 37.95
N LEU A 62 -25.78 49.16 37.67
CA LEU A 62 -24.62 50.00 37.37
C LEU A 62 -24.38 49.95 35.86
N LEU A 63 -24.56 51.09 35.20
CA LEU A 63 -24.35 51.26 33.77
C LEU A 63 -22.88 51.65 33.52
N PRO A 64 -22.07 50.79 32.87
CA PRO A 64 -20.70 51.15 32.52
C PRO A 64 -20.71 52.26 31.47
N LEU A 65 -20.02 53.37 31.76
CA LEU A 65 -19.71 54.42 30.78
C LEU A 65 -18.31 54.24 30.18
N THR A 66 -17.37 53.79 31.00
CA THR A 66 -15.99 53.44 30.61
C THR A 66 -15.57 52.17 31.34
N SER A 67 -14.35 51.69 31.08
CA SER A 67 -13.76 50.55 31.80
C SER A 67 -13.60 50.75 33.31
N SER A 68 -13.75 51.98 33.82
CA SER A 68 -13.52 52.31 35.22
C SER A 68 -14.62 53.19 35.84
N LEU A 69 -15.60 53.62 35.05
CA LEU A 69 -16.68 54.51 35.49
C LEU A 69 -18.04 53.87 35.24
N TYR A 70 -18.80 53.71 36.32
CA TYR A 70 -20.16 53.20 36.30
C TYR A 70 -21.11 54.23 36.87
N LEU A 71 -22.26 54.42 36.22
CA LEU A 71 -23.34 55.25 36.74
C LEU A 71 -24.46 54.39 37.33
N PRO A 72 -24.98 54.73 38.52
CA PRO A 72 -26.18 54.10 39.03
C PRO A 72 -27.39 54.46 38.14
N GLY A 73 -28.08 53.44 37.66
CA GLY A 73 -29.28 53.52 36.86
C GLY A 73 -30.39 52.63 37.41
N LYS A 74 -31.56 52.68 36.76
CA LYS A 74 -32.71 51.86 37.10
C LYS A 74 -33.28 51.25 35.81
N LEU A 75 -33.57 49.96 35.82
CA LEU A 75 -34.16 49.28 34.66
C LEU A 75 -35.67 49.58 34.58
N SER A 76 -36.05 50.57 33.78
CA SER A 76 -37.44 51.06 33.69
C SER A 76 -38.29 50.37 32.61
N ASN A 77 -37.68 49.99 31.49
CA ASN A 77 -38.34 49.27 30.40
C ASN A 77 -37.74 47.86 30.27
N VAL A 78 -38.60 46.85 30.35
CA VAL A 78 -38.24 45.42 30.22
C VAL A 78 -38.91 44.76 29.03
N GLU A 79 -39.72 45.50 28.28
CA GLU A 79 -40.46 45.01 27.12
C GLU A 79 -39.74 45.34 25.82
N ASP A 80 -39.15 46.53 25.71
CA ASP A 80 -38.44 46.98 24.52
C ASP A 80 -36.94 47.17 24.77
N VAL A 81 -36.15 46.82 23.75
CA VAL A 81 -34.70 47.01 23.70
C VAL A 81 -34.29 47.67 22.39
N ILE A 82 -33.15 48.35 22.41
CA ILE A 82 -32.51 48.92 21.22
C ILE A 82 -31.36 48.00 20.82
N ILE A 83 -31.41 47.48 19.60
CA ILE A 83 -30.43 46.53 19.07
C ILE A 83 -29.66 47.17 17.91
N ASP A 84 -28.33 47.03 17.93
CA ASP A 84 -27.46 47.33 16.79
C ASP A 84 -27.63 46.25 15.72
N ILE A 85 -28.02 46.64 14.51
CA ILE A 85 -28.21 45.72 13.38
C ILE A 85 -27.06 45.79 12.36
N GLY A 86 -26.02 46.57 12.65
CA GLY A 86 -24.82 46.79 11.84
C GLY A 86 -24.80 48.16 11.16
N THR A 87 -23.61 48.55 10.68
CA THR A 87 -23.38 49.82 9.94
C THR A 87 -23.82 51.10 10.67
N GLY A 88 -23.89 51.05 12.00
CA GLY A 88 -24.30 52.19 12.84
C GLY A 88 -25.81 52.40 12.94
N TYR A 89 -26.63 51.44 12.47
CA TYR A 89 -28.08 51.51 12.59
C TYR A 89 -28.57 50.75 13.82
N TYR A 90 -29.53 51.37 14.52
CA TYR A 90 -30.15 50.82 15.71
C TYR A 90 -31.66 50.72 15.51
N VAL A 91 -32.26 49.62 15.97
CA VAL A 91 -33.70 49.40 15.88
C VAL A 91 -34.26 49.09 17.26
N LYS A 92 -35.36 49.75 17.61
CA LYS A 92 -36.16 49.44 18.80
C LYS A 92 -37.08 48.26 18.49
N MET A 93 -37.03 47.21 19.29
CA MET A 93 -37.88 46.02 19.14
C MET A 93 -38.17 45.38 20.51
N SER A 94 -39.17 44.52 20.57
CA SER A 94 -39.47 43.82 21.83
C SER A 94 -38.36 42.82 22.20
N THR A 95 -38.22 42.48 23.47
CA THR A 95 -37.26 41.47 23.96
C THR A 95 -37.43 40.11 23.26
N ASN A 96 -38.67 39.73 22.96
CA ASN A 96 -38.98 38.51 22.19
C ASN A 96 -38.50 38.61 20.74
N GLN A 97 -38.73 39.74 20.07
CA GLN A 97 -38.25 39.99 18.71
C GLN A 97 -36.71 40.02 18.66
N ALA A 98 -36.06 40.67 19.63
CA ALA A 98 -34.60 40.71 19.75
C ALA A 98 -34.01 39.32 19.98
N THR A 99 -34.66 38.51 20.82
CA THR A 99 -34.24 37.12 21.05
C THR A 99 -34.31 36.32 19.76
N GLN A 100 -35.40 36.45 18.99
CA GLN A 100 -35.53 35.76 17.71
C GLN A 100 -34.52 36.27 16.68
N TYR A 101 -34.26 37.58 16.65
CA TYR A 101 -33.26 38.19 15.78
C TYR A 101 -31.87 37.57 16.00
N TYR A 102 -31.41 37.50 17.25
CA TYR A 102 -30.11 36.89 17.56
C TYR A 102 -30.10 35.38 17.33
N LYS A 103 -31.19 34.65 17.60
CA LYS A 103 -31.29 33.23 17.26
C LYS A 103 -31.10 33.00 15.76
N ASN A 104 -31.79 33.76 14.92
CA ASN A 104 -31.63 33.69 13.47
C ASN A 104 -30.18 33.98 13.03
N LYS A 105 -29.50 34.93 13.70
CA LYS A 105 -28.08 35.21 13.45
C LYS A 105 -27.16 34.06 13.90
N VAL A 106 -27.41 33.46 15.06
CA VAL A 106 -26.68 32.28 15.54
C VAL A 106 -26.85 31.13 14.56
N ASP A 107 -28.06 30.85 14.08
CA ASP A 107 -28.34 29.78 13.12
C ASP A 107 -27.61 30.03 11.79
N TYR A 108 -27.65 31.26 11.28
CA TYR A 108 -26.92 31.65 10.07
C TYR A 108 -25.40 31.47 10.21
N VAL A 109 -24.80 31.94 11.31
CA VAL A 109 -23.36 31.80 11.56
C VAL A 109 -22.98 30.34 11.76
N THR A 110 -23.80 29.56 12.46
CA THR A 110 -23.55 28.13 12.73
C THR A 110 -23.63 27.31 11.44
N SER A 111 -24.57 27.61 10.54
CA SER A 111 -24.65 27.00 9.22
C SER A 111 -23.39 27.26 8.39
N ASN A 112 -22.93 28.52 8.35
CA ASN A 112 -21.68 28.88 7.67
C ASN A 112 -20.45 28.19 8.29
N LEU A 113 -20.38 28.08 9.62
CA LEU A 113 -19.31 27.36 10.31
C LEU A 113 -19.27 25.88 9.91
N SER A 114 -20.41 25.22 9.78
CA SER A 114 -20.48 23.82 9.34
C SER A 114 -19.99 23.64 7.89
N GLN A 115 -20.39 24.54 6.97
CA GLN A 115 -19.89 24.50 5.59
C GLN A 115 -18.39 24.77 5.52
N LEU A 116 -17.90 25.72 6.31
CA LEU A 116 -16.49 26.06 6.38
C LEU A 116 -15.66 24.91 6.97
N GLN A 117 -16.18 24.20 7.98
CA GLN A 117 -15.53 23.01 8.54
C GLN A 117 -15.36 21.92 7.48
N LYS A 118 -16.42 21.59 6.72
CA LYS A 118 -16.32 20.60 5.62
C LYS A 118 -15.29 21.01 4.56
N THR A 119 -15.24 22.31 4.27
CA THR A 119 -14.27 22.88 3.32
C THR A 119 -12.84 22.75 3.85
N LEU A 120 -12.62 23.03 5.14
CA LEU A 120 -11.33 22.85 5.81
C LEU A 120 -10.88 21.39 5.78
N GLU A 121 -11.76 20.46 6.15
CA GLU A 121 -11.48 19.01 6.10
C GLU A 121 -11.07 18.57 4.68
N THR A 122 -11.87 18.93 3.67
CA THR A 122 -11.57 18.62 2.27
C THR A 122 -10.22 19.22 1.82
N LYS A 123 -9.91 20.46 2.22
CA LYS A 123 -8.65 21.12 1.87
C LYS A 123 -7.46 20.50 2.58
N GLN A 124 -7.64 20.07 3.83
CA GLN A 124 -6.63 19.34 4.60
C GLN A 124 -6.32 18.00 3.94
N ASP A 125 -7.34 17.26 3.52
CA ASP A 125 -7.18 15.99 2.80
C ASP A 125 -6.46 16.20 1.47
N ASN A 126 -6.84 17.22 0.70
CA ASN A 126 -6.15 17.58 -0.54
C ASN A 126 -4.67 17.91 -0.29
N ALA A 127 -4.35 18.64 0.78
CA ALA A 127 -2.97 18.96 1.14
C ALA A 127 -2.18 17.69 1.51
N ASN A 128 -2.81 16.74 2.21
CA ASN A 128 -2.20 15.45 2.55
C ASN A 128 -1.91 14.62 1.29
N VAL A 129 -2.84 14.56 0.34
CA VAL A 129 -2.64 13.90 -0.96
C VAL A 129 -1.45 14.51 -1.72
N VAL A 130 -1.35 15.84 -1.75
CA VAL A 130 -0.21 16.53 -2.40
C VAL A 130 1.12 16.16 -1.72
N VAL A 131 1.16 16.10 -0.39
CA VAL A 131 2.35 15.68 0.36
C VAL A 131 2.72 14.22 0.03
N GLN A 132 1.75 13.31 -0.02
CA GLN A 132 1.97 11.93 -0.41
C GLN A 132 2.52 11.82 -1.84
N LEU A 133 2.00 12.60 -2.79
CA LEU A 133 2.51 12.63 -4.17
C LEU A 133 3.92 13.23 -4.26
N ILE A 134 4.23 14.26 -3.47
CA ILE A 134 5.60 14.79 -3.35
C ILE A 134 6.52 13.70 -2.82
N GLN A 135 6.12 12.99 -1.75
CA GLN A 135 6.91 11.90 -1.19
C GLN A 135 7.08 10.75 -2.18
N ALA A 136 6.01 10.34 -2.87
CA ALA A 136 6.04 9.31 -3.90
C ALA A 136 6.96 9.71 -5.06
N LYS A 137 6.95 10.97 -5.51
CA LYS A 137 7.83 11.47 -6.57
C LYS A 137 9.27 11.71 -6.12
N LEU A 138 9.50 12.04 -4.84
CA LEU A 138 10.84 12.08 -4.25
C LEU A 138 11.43 10.68 -4.08
N ASN A 139 10.56 9.69 -3.82
CA ASN A 139 10.91 8.27 -3.79
C ASN A 139 10.98 7.68 -5.22
N ALA A 140 10.32 8.28 -6.21
CA ALA A 140 10.51 7.97 -7.63
C ALA A 140 11.89 8.46 -8.08
N GLY A 141 12.91 7.65 -7.78
CA GLY A 141 14.33 7.97 -7.94
C GLY A 141 15.18 7.55 -6.74
N ARG A 142 14.56 7.24 -5.59
CA ARG A 142 15.14 6.59 -4.42
C ARG A 142 14.21 5.46 -4.01
N GLY A 143 14.53 4.24 -4.46
CA GLY A 143 13.72 3.05 -4.22
C GLY A 143 13.24 2.90 -2.76
N TYR A 144 12.22 2.08 -2.55
CA TYR A 144 11.64 1.88 -1.23
C TYR A 144 12.68 1.24 -0.28
N PRO A 145 12.94 1.81 0.91
CA PRO A 145 13.87 1.22 1.86
C PRO A 145 13.32 -0.12 2.37
N ALA A 146 14.17 -1.14 2.35
CA ALA A 146 13.86 -2.42 2.92
C ALA A 146 14.08 -2.42 4.45
N TYR A 147 13.40 -3.32 5.15
CA TYR A 147 13.61 -3.65 6.54
C TYR A 147 15.00 -4.24 6.72
N ASP A 148 15.77 -3.66 7.62
CA ASP A 148 17.12 -4.07 8.00
C ASP A 148 17.09 -4.61 9.44
N PRO A 149 17.24 -5.94 9.63
CA PRO A 149 17.18 -6.57 10.95
C PRO A 149 18.29 -6.10 11.91
N GLN A 150 19.37 -5.49 11.42
CA GLN A 150 20.48 -5.01 12.24
C GLN A 150 20.26 -3.58 12.74
N VAL A 151 19.32 -2.84 12.14
CA VAL A 151 19.16 -1.39 12.32
C VAL A 151 17.77 -1.06 12.84
N ASP A 152 16.73 -1.57 12.17
CA ASP A 152 15.35 -1.17 12.38
C ASP A 152 14.77 -1.55 13.75
N PRO A 153 15.10 -2.70 14.37
CA PRO A 153 14.65 -3.01 15.74
C PRO A 153 15.14 -2.03 16.82
N TRP A 154 16.21 -1.27 16.55
CA TRP A 154 16.96 -0.55 17.57
C TRP A 154 16.83 0.97 17.50
N GLN A 155 16.20 1.51 16.45
CA GLN A 155 16.02 2.95 16.28
C GLN A 155 14.78 3.27 15.44
N PRO A 156 14.23 4.49 15.56
CA PRO A 156 13.15 4.93 14.68
C PRO A 156 13.57 4.88 13.20
N HIS A 157 12.70 4.34 12.35
CA HIS A 157 12.90 4.26 10.91
C HIS A 157 11.63 4.63 10.15
N ALA A 158 11.77 4.89 8.84
CA ALA A 158 10.63 5.05 7.95
C ALA A 158 9.94 3.69 7.73
N ASN A 159 8.66 3.71 7.35
CA ASN A 159 7.91 2.49 7.03
C ASN A 159 8.61 1.70 5.92
N LYS A 160 8.59 0.37 6.03
CA LYS A 160 9.24 -0.56 5.10
C LYS A 160 8.22 -1.35 4.27
N VAL A 161 8.55 -1.58 3.00
CA VAL A 161 7.69 -2.29 2.02
C VAL A 161 7.82 -3.80 2.07
N ASN A 162 8.95 -4.31 2.56
CA ASN A 162 9.16 -5.73 2.79
C ASN A 162 8.77 -6.09 4.23
N ARG A 163 8.29 -7.32 4.36
CA ARG A 163 7.99 -7.90 5.66
C ARG A 163 9.28 -8.09 6.47
N PRO A 164 9.23 -7.93 7.81
CA PRO A 164 10.42 -7.94 8.66
C PRO A 164 11.09 -9.31 8.74
N MET A 165 12.35 -9.32 9.17
CA MET A 165 13.14 -10.52 9.43
C MET A 165 13.98 -10.36 10.70
N THR A 166 14.54 -11.45 11.24
CA THR A 166 15.37 -11.40 12.45
C THR A 166 16.86 -11.25 12.19
N ASP A 167 17.33 -11.75 11.04
CA ASP A 167 18.73 -11.83 10.68
C ASP A 167 18.86 -11.95 9.15
N ASP A 168 20.10 -11.89 8.67
CA ASP A 168 20.52 -12.07 7.28
C ASP A 168 20.83 -13.55 6.93
N GLY A 169 20.54 -14.48 7.84
CA GLY A 169 20.82 -15.89 7.68
C GLY A 169 19.77 -16.65 6.85
N PRO A 170 20.14 -17.83 6.32
CA PRO A 170 19.24 -18.64 5.53
C PRO A 170 18.24 -19.42 6.39
N LEU A 171 17.22 -19.93 5.71
CA LEU A 171 16.48 -21.11 6.12
C LEU A 171 17.15 -22.35 5.51
N TYR A 172 17.17 -23.47 6.24
CA TYR A 172 17.89 -24.68 5.85
C TYR A 172 16.99 -25.83 5.36
N SER A 173 15.67 -25.64 5.41
CA SER A 173 14.70 -26.68 5.04
C SER A 173 13.67 -26.13 4.08
N LYS A 174 13.41 -26.89 3.01
CA LYS A 174 12.28 -26.64 2.09
C LYS A 174 10.90 -26.81 2.75
N ASP A 175 10.88 -27.44 3.92
CA ASP A 175 9.67 -27.68 4.70
C ASP A 175 9.61 -26.76 5.93
N ASP A 176 10.49 -25.75 6.03
CA ASP A 176 10.47 -24.77 7.12
C ASP A 176 9.17 -23.96 7.10
N PRO A 177 8.45 -23.84 8.23
CA PRO A 177 7.20 -23.07 8.30
C PRO A 177 7.36 -21.59 7.96
N ASN A 178 8.58 -21.03 8.02
CA ASN A 178 8.88 -19.65 7.69
C ASN A 178 9.39 -19.47 6.24
N LEU A 179 9.40 -20.53 5.41
CA LEU A 179 9.91 -20.47 4.04
C LEU A 179 9.17 -19.47 3.15
N THR A 180 7.92 -19.14 3.50
CA THR A 180 7.09 -18.21 2.73
C THR A 180 7.71 -16.82 2.67
N CYS A 181 7.98 -16.21 3.82
CA CYS A 181 8.40 -14.80 3.90
C CYS A 181 9.48 -14.55 4.98
N ASN A 182 10.34 -15.54 5.22
CA ASN A 182 11.38 -15.51 6.26
C ASN A 182 10.84 -15.56 7.69
N LYS A 183 11.77 -15.67 8.65
CA LYS A 183 11.54 -15.57 10.09
C LYS A 183 10.82 -14.24 10.37
N VAL A 184 9.75 -14.26 11.16
CA VAL A 184 8.86 -13.10 11.44
C VAL A 184 7.99 -12.67 10.27
N GLY A 185 8.54 -12.42 9.08
CA GLY A 185 7.77 -11.90 7.93
C GLY A 185 6.64 -12.82 7.45
N THR A 186 6.72 -14.12 7.75
CA THR A 186 5.60 -15.05 7.50
C THR A 186 4.36 -14.69 8.34
N ASN A 187 4.55 -14.19 9.56
CA ASN A 187 3.47 -13.86 10.51
C ASN A 187 3.22 -12.36 10.67
N THR A 188 4.15 -11.50 10.23
CA THR A 188 4.09 -10.05 10.44
C THR A 188 4.05 -9.34 9.09
N PRO A 189 3.06 -8.47 8.82
CA PRO A 189 2.98 -7.73 7.57
C PRO A 189 4.07 -6.65 7.47
N ALA A 190 4.21 -6.08 6.28
CA ALA A 190 5.06 -4.91 6.07
C ALA A 190 4.38 -3.66 6.64
N GLU A 191 5.13 -2.58 6.81
CA GLU A 191 4.61 -1.32 7.40
C GLU A 191 4.01 -0.38 6.34
N MET A 192 4.22 -0.70 5.07
CA MET A 192 3.65 -0.01 3.93
C MET A 192 3.54 -0.94 2.72
N THR A 193 2.69 -0.53 1.78
CA THR A 193 2.53 -1.16 0.47
C THR A 193 3.00 -0.17 -0.61
N ALA A 194 3.83 -0.63 -1.54
CA ALA A 194 4.34 0.19 -2.64
C ALA A 194 3.39 0.16 -3.85
N ASP A 195 3.11 1.32 -4.46
CA ASP A 195 2.38 1.36 -5.73
C ASP A 195 3.27 0.96 -6.92
N ALA A 196 2.73 0.12 -7.80
CA ALA A 196 3.37 -0.23 -9.07
C ALA A 196 2.33 -0.34 -10.21
N ALA A 197 2.79 -0.16 -11.45
CA ALA A 197 1.98 -0.40 -12.64
C ALA A 197 2.23 -1.82 -13.17
N PRO A 198 1.24 -2.48 -13.78
CA PRO A 198 1.47 -3.69 -14.55
C PRO A 198 2.59 -3.50 -15.58
N GLY A 199 3.42 -4.53 -15.80
CA GLY A 199 4.54 -4.46 -16.74
C GLY A 199 5.73 -3.60 -16.29
N SER A 200 5.64 -2.89 -15.16
CA SER A 200 6.76 -2.06 -14.69
C SER A 200 7.94 -2.88 -14.19
N GLU A 201 9.15 -2.34 -14.36
CA GLU A 201 10.38 -2.94 -13.86
C GLU A 201 10.47 -2.76 -12.33
N MET A 202 10.75 -3.86 -11.64
CA MET A 202 11.12 -3.90 -10.24
C MET A 202 12.60 -4.25 -10.11
N ILE A 203 13.31 -3.47 -9.30
CA ILE A 203 14.72 -3.72 -8.96
C ILE A 203 14.80 -4.05 -7.48
N VAL A 204 15.23 -5.27 -7.16
CA VAL A 204 15.47 -5.71 -5.79
C VAL A 204 16.96 -5.65 -5.51
N LYS A 205 17.37 -4.76 -4.61
CA LYS A 205 18.77 -4.60 -4.19
C LYS A 205 19.01 -5.34 -2.87
N TRP A 206 19.99 -6.22 -2.88
CA TRP A 206 20.47 -6.92 -1.70
C TRP A 206 21.60 -6.11 -1.03
N ASN A 207 21.80 -6.30 0.28
CA ASN A 207 22.84 -5.62 1.03
C ASN A 207 24.24 -6.19 0.75
N ARG A 208 24.33 -7.52 0.61
CA ARG A 208 25.55 -8.29 0.35
C ARG A 208 25.18 -9.66 -0.21
N TRP A 209 25.99 -10.18 -1.13
CA TRP A 209 25.91 -11.57 -1.55
C TRP A 209 27.32 -12.18 -1.69
N PRO A 210 27.66 -13.25 -0.96
CA PRO A 210 28.98 -13.88 -1.09
C PRO A 210 29.16 -14.56 -2.46
N ASN A 211 30.36 -14.43 -3.05
CA ASN A 211 30.65 -14.97 -4.38
C ASN A 211 30.52 -16.51 -4.47
N ASP A 212 30.70 -17.22 -3.36
CA ASP A 212 30.58 -18.68 -3.32
C ASP A 212 29.13 -19.16 -3.21
N HIS A 213 28.18 -18.29 -2.85
CA HIS A 213 26.75 -18.60 -2.72
C HIS A 213 26.06 -18.67 -4.10
N LYS A 214 26.51 -19.63 -4.91
CA LYS A 214 26.00 -19.90 -6.25
C LYS A 214 24.61 -20.50 -6.21
N GLY A 215 23.72 -20.01 -7.06
CA GLY A 215 22.43 -20.66 -7.31
C GLY A 215 21.41 -19.81 -8.06
N PRO A 216 20.17 -20.32 -8.17
CA PRO A 216 19.09 -19.65 -8.90
C PRO A 216 18.53 -18.45 -8.12
N VAL A 217 17.89 -17.56 -8.88
CA VAL A 217 17.10 -16.43 -8.38
C VAL A 217 15.66 -16.60 -8.87
N LEU A 218 14.69 -16.51 -7.96
CA LEU A 218 13.29 -16.81 -8.20
C LEU A 218 12.41 -15.68 -7.67
N THR A 219 11.34 -15.36 -8.40
CA THR A 219 10.34 -14.42 -7.92
C THR A 219 8.94 -14.97 -8.11
N TYR A 220 8.10 -14.84 -7.08
CA TYR A 220 6.71 -15.29 -7.05
C TYR A 220 5.77 -14.14 -6.69
N ALA A 221 4.52 -14.22 -7.11
CA ALA A 221 3.47 -13.31 -6.74
C ALA A 221 2.26 -14.07 -6.16
N LYS A 222 1.65 -13.49 -5.12
CA LYS A 222 0.38 -13.94 -4.52
C LYS A 222 -0.56 -12.76 -4.42
N TYR A 223 -1.80 -12.95 -4.89
CA TYR A 223 -2.87 -11.97 -4.73
C TYR A 223 -3.42 -11.97 -3.31
N CYS A 224 -3.62 -10.78 -2.72
CA CYS A 224 -4.16 -10.60 -1.37
C CYS A 224 -5.62 -10.12 -1.37
N GLY A 225 -5.97 -9.21 -2.29
CA GLY A 225 -7.30 -8.61 -2.35
C GLY A 225 -7.34 -7.29 -3.12
N ASN A 226 -8.54 -6.73 -3.28
CA ASN A 226 -8.76 -5.54 -4.11
C ASN A 226 -8.29 -4.25 -3.41
N GLY A 227 -8.26 -4.24 -2.08
CA GLY A 227 -7.84 -3.12 -1.25
C GLY A 227 -6.33 -2.94 -1.25
N HIS A 228 -5.90 -1.70 -1.01
CA HIS A 228 -4.50 -1.31 -1.08
C HIS A 228 -3.63 -2.08 -0.07
N ASN A 229 -4.16 -2.36 1.12
CA ASN A 229 -3.43 -2.99 2.22
C ASN A 229 -3.98 -4.37 2.59
N ASP A 230 -4.67 -5.06 1.67
CA ASP A 230 -5.28 -6.37 2.01
C ASP A 230 -4.20 -7.42 2.34
N CYS A 231 -2.97 -7.26 1.83
CA CYS A 231 -1.83 -8.07 2.22
C CYS A 231 -1.46 -8.00 3.70
N ASP A 232 -2.00 -7.05 4.48
CA ASP A 232 -1.75 -6.99 5.91
C ASP A 232 -2.44 -8.14 6.67
N ASN A 233 -3.48 -8.74 6.08
CA ASN A 233 -4.42 -9.64 6.74
C ASN A 233 -4.42 -11.08 6.18
N VAL A 234 -3.38 -11.47 5.43
CA VAL A 234 -3.33 -12.78 4.73
C VAL A 234 -2.60 -13.88 5.51
N GLN A 235 -2.22 -13.68 6.78
CA GLN A 235 -1.34 -14.59 7.53
C GLN A 235 -1.84 -16.04 7.58
N GLN A 236 -3.16 -16.25 7.69
CA GLN A 236 -3.76 -17.59 7.75
C GLN A 236 -3.76 -18.31 6.40
N SER A 237 -3.69 -17.57 5.29
CA SER A 237 -3.72 -18.10 3.92
C SER A 237 -2.43 -17.79 3.14
N ILE A 238 -1.37 -17.36 3.84
CA ILE A 238 -0.16 -16.82 3.23
C ILE A 238 0.58 -17.87 2.42
N THR A 239 0.46 -19.14 2.81
CA THR A 239 1.21 -20.24 2.21
C THR A 239 0.70 -20.63 0.83
N GLU A 240 -0.57 -20.40 0.49
CA GLU A 240 -1.19 -20.89 -0.75
C GLU A 240 -1.22 -19.85 -1.87
N GLY A 241 -1.36 -20.28 -3.12
CA GLY A 241 -1.70 -19.40 -4.24
C GLY A 241 -0.54 -18.56 -4.77
N TRP A 242 0.69 -19.09 -4.72
CA TRP A 242 1.87 -18.45 -5.28
C TRP A 242 2.07 -18.85 -6.73
N PHE A 243 2.24 -17.86 -7.60
CA PHE A 243 2.61 -18.05 -9.01
C PHE A 243 4.03 -17.57 -9.21
N LYS A 244 4.85 -18.35 -9.91
CA LYS A 244 6.21 -17.90 -10.28
C LYS A 244 6.10 -16.88 -11.42
N ILE A 245 6.69 -15.70 -11.25
CA ILE A 245 6.62 -14.59 -12.22
C ILE A 245 7.97 -14.25 -12.84
N ASP A 246 9.08 -14.67 -12.21
CA ASP A 246 10.42 -14.56 -12.78
C ASP A 246 11.31 -15.69 -12.28
N GLU A 247 12.27 -16.11 -13.12
CA GLU A 247 13.26 -17.13 -12.77
C GLU A 247 14.54 -16.99 -13.58
N ALA A 248 15.66 -17.33 -12.94
CA ALA A 248 16.93 -17.57 -13.60
C ALA A 248 17.74 -18.65 -12.87
N GLY A 249 18.39 -19.51 -13.64
CA GLY A 249 19.24 -20.61 -13.15
C GLY A 249 20.70 -20.46 -13.59
N TYR A 250 21.31 -21.59 -13.96
CA TYR A 250 22.65 -21.62 -14.54
C TYR A 250 22.59 -21.32 -16.05
N ASP A 251 23.41 -20.37 -16.51
CA ASP A 251 23.60 -20.03 -17.91
C ASP A 251 24.87 -20.71 -18.45
N ASP A 252 24.69 -21.80 -19.18
CA ASP A 252 25.77 -22.58 -19.80
C ASP A 252 26.60 -21.76 -20.80
N SER A 253 26.00 -20.75 -21.44
CA SER A 253 26.71 -19.91 -22.41
C SER A 253 27.69 -18.94 -21.76
N ALA A 254 27.35 -18.47 -20.56
CA ALA A 254 28.18 -17.56 -19.78
C ALA A 254 29.03 -18.30 -18.74
N GLY A 255 28.71 -19.55 -18.41
CA GLY A 255 29.32 -20.29 -17.32
C GLY A 255 28.99 -19.69 -15.95
N GLN A 256 27.80 -19.11 -15.78
CA GLN A 256 27.44 -18.29 -14.62
C GLN A 256 26.08 -18.68 -14.05
N TRP A 257 25.94 -18.61 -12.73
CA TRP A 257 24.66 -18.69 -12.05
C TRP A 257 23.94 -17.34 -12.05
N ALA A 258 22.62 -17.35 -11.87
CA ALA A 258 21.83 -16.13 -11.67
C ALA A 258 22.40 -15.24 -10.53
N SER A 259 22.83 -15.86 -9.42
CA SER A 259 23.55 -15.16 -8.34
C SER A 259 24.83 -14.41 -8.79
N ASP A 260 25.56 -14.91 -9.79
CA ASP A 260 26.75 -14.20 -10.33
C ASP A 260 26.36 -12.94 -11.07
N ARG A 261 25.28 -13.02 -11.85
CA ARG A 261 24.72 -11.87 -12.56
C ARG A 261 24.19 -10.83 -11.57
N LEU A 262 23.52 -11.26 -10.51
CA LEU A 262 23.06 -10.40 -9.42
C LEU A 262 24.24 -9.62 -8.82
N ILE A 263 25.34 -10.30 -8.48
CA ILE A 263 26.56 -9.65 -7.97
C ILE A 263 27.10 -8.63 -8.98
N ALA A 264 27.19 -9.00 -10.27
CA ALA A 264 27.68 -8.11 -11.33
C ALA A 264 26.79 -6.88 -11.56
N GLN A 265 25.52 -6.94 -11.17
CA GLN A 265 24.53 -5.86 -11.28
C GLN A 265 24.43 -5.02 -9.99
N ASP A 266 25.57 -4.74 -9.35
CA ASP A 266 25.60 -4.01 -8.07
C ASP A 266 24.70 -4.66 -7.01
N ILE A 267 24.78 -6.00 -6.93
CA ILE A 267 24.05 -6.82 -5.96
C ILE A 267 22.52 -6.61 -6.08
N SER A 268 22.05 -6.46 -7.32
CA SER A 268 20.65 -6.17 -7.63
C SER A 268 20.08 -7.15 -8.65
N TRP A 269 18.76 -7.37 -8.58
CA TRP A 269 18.02 -8.19 -9.54
C TRP A 269 16.87 -7.38 -10.14
N SER A 270 16.78 -7.34 -11.47
CA SER A 270 15.74 -6.60 -12.19
C SER A 270 14.80 -7.55 -12.90
N PHE A 271 13.50 -7.40 -12.67
CA PHE A 271 12.44 -8.17 -13.33
C PHE A 271 11.23 -7.29 -13.61
N ASN A 272 10.44 -7.65 -14.61
CA ASN A 272 9.18 -6.96 -14.89
C ASN A 272 8.03 -7.63 -14.16
N LEU A 273 7.13 -6.82 -13.60
CA LEU A 273 5.82 -7.31 -13.19
C LEU A 273 5.04 -7.84 -14.41
N PRO A 274 4.13 -8.81 -14.24
CA PRO A 274 3.31 -9.27 -15.36
C PRO A 274 2.51 -8.13 -16.01
N PRO A 275 2.23 -8.22 -17.33
CA PRO A 275 1.53 -7.17 -18.06
C PRO A 275 0.07 -7.07 -17.62
N ALA A 276 -0.61 -5.97 -17.99
CA ALA A 276 -1.94 -5.63 -17.49
C ALA A 276 -3.01 -6.70 -17.79
N GLU A 277 -2.87 -7.43 -18.89
CA GLU A 277 -3.74 -8.53 -19.30
C GLU A 277 -3.50 -9.84 -18.54
N SER A 278 -2.43 -9.93 -17.75
CA SER A 278 -2.03 -11.13 -17.00
C SER A 278 -2.01 -10.92 -15.49
N ILE A 279 -2.35 -9.71 -15.01
CA ILE A 279 -2.44 -9.38 -13.59
C ILE A 279 -3.68 -8.52 -13.33
N GLN A 280 -4.40 -8.82 -12.25
CA GLN A 280 -5.52 -8.01 -11.81
C GLN A 280 -5.01 -6.81 -11.00
N GLN A 281 -5.80 -5.75 -10.97
CA GLN A 281 -5.60 -4.68 -10.00
C GLN A 281 -5.83 -5.20 -8.58
N GLY A 282 -5.00 -4.75 -7.63
CA GLY A 282 -5.13 -5.07 -6.21
C GLY A 282 -3.78 -5.22 -5.53
N SER A 283 -3.79 -5.62 -4.27
CA SER A 283 -2.58 -5.85 -3.49
C SER A 283 -2.02 -7.26 -3.68
N TYR A 284 -0.69 -7.33 -3.74
CA TYR A 284 0.10 -8.53 -3.95
C TYR A 284 1.25 -8.63 -2.95
N LEU A 285 1.55 -9.86 -2.54
CA LEU A 285 2.87 -10.19 -2.01
C LEU A 285 3.77 -10.63 -3.17
N ILE A 286 4.91 -9.96 -3.31
CA ILE A 286 5.99 -10.34 -4.21
C ILE A 286 7.08 -11.01 -3.38
N ARG A 287 7.25 -12.32 -3.55
CA ARG A 287 8.29 -13.12 -2.86
C ARG A 287 9.50 -13.25 -3.77
N HIS A 288 10.60 -12.62 -3.40
CA HIS A 288 11.89 -12.75 -4.07
C HIS A 288 12.81 -13.66 -3.26
N GLU A 289 13.54 -14.54 -3.93
CA GLU A 289 14.37 -15.55 -3.29
C GLU A 289 15.64 -15.83 -4.08
N ILE A 290 16.74 -16.00 -3.35
CA ILE A 290 17.94 -16.64 -3.85
C ILE A 290 18.11 -17.96 -3.08
N ILE A 291 18.46 -19.03 -3.80
CA ILE A 291 18.79 -20.32 -3.18
C ILE A 291 20.26 -20.60 -3.38
N ALA A 292 21.05 -20.61 -2.30
CA ALA A 292 22.47 -20.92 -2.37
C ALA A 292 22.70 -22.43 -2.30
N LEU A 293 23.44 -22.96 -3.28
CA LEU A 293 23.68 -24.38 -3.50
C LEU A 293 25.15 -24.79 -3.30
N HIS A 294 25.95 -23.91 -2.71
CA HIS A 294 27.39 -24.11 -2.51
C HIS A 294 27.71 -25.33 -1.64
N SER A 295 26.82 -25.66 -0.69
CA SER A 295 26.89 -26.86 0.13
C SER A 295 26.05 -27.96 -0.51
N GLN A 296 26.72 -28.92 -1.18
CA GLN A 296 26.03 -30.01 -1.86
C GLN A 296 25.12 -30.78 -0.89
N GLY A 297 23.84 -30.95 -1.25
CA GLY A 297 22.87 -31.65 -0.40
C GLY A 297 22.33 -30.82 0.77
N SER A 298 22.67 -29.54 0.86
CA SER A 298 22.24 -28.66 1.97
C SER A 298 21.93 -27.26 1.42
N PRO A 299 20.83 -27.11 0.66
CA PRO A 299 20.45 -25.82 0.11
C PRO A 299 20.14 -24.81 1.21
N GLN A 300 20.44 -23.55 0.94
CA GLN A 300 20.16 -22.42 1.82
C GLN A 300 19.19 -21.46 1.13
N PHE A 301 18.03 -21.24 1.75
CA PHE A 301 16.95 -20.42 1.18
C PHE A 301 16.95 -19.03 1.80
N TYR A 302 16.92 -18.00 0.96
CA TYR A 302 16.85 -16.60 1.38
C TYR A 302 15.59 -15.92 0.81
N PRO A 303 14.40 -16.19 1.38
CA PRO A 303 13.16 -15.59 0.92
C PRO A 303 12.89 -14.22 1.55
N HIS A 304 12.35 -13.29 0.77
CA HIS A 304 11.81 -12.02 1.26
C HIS A 304 10.50 -11.68 0.55
N CYS A 305 9.50 -11.20 1.30
CA CYS A 305 8.21 -10.78 0.76
C CYS A 305 8.06 -9.27 0.79
N ILE A 306 7.61 -8.70 -0.31
CA ILE A 306 7.39 -7.26 -0.54
C ILE A 306 5.90 -7.03 -0.80
N GLN A 307 5.31 -6.03 -0.15
CA GLN A 307 3.91 -5.64 -0.37
C GLN A 307 3.82 -4.60 -1.49
N VAL A 308 3.08 -4.94 -2.54
CA VAL A 308 2.90 -4.09 -3.73
C VAL A 308 1.42 -3.96 -4.06
N TYR A 309 0.95 -2.75 -4.38
CA TYR A 309 -0.36 -2.50 -4.96
C TYR A 309 -0.22 -2.28 -6.46
N ILE A 310 -0.84 -3.13 -7.25
CA ILE A 310 -0.84 -3.05 -8.71
C ILE A 310 -2.02 -2.18 -9.15
N ASN A 311 -1.75 -1.05 -9.77
CA ASN A 311 -2.77 -0.10 -10.26
C ASN A 311 -2.98 -0.24 -11.77
N GLY A 312 -4.19 -0.62 -12.21
CA GLY A 312 -4.54 -0.72 -13.63
C GLY A 312 -4.44 -2.11 -14.28
N GLY A 313 -4.33 -3.18 -13.49
CA GLY A 313 -4.42 -4.56 -14.01
C GLY A 313 -5.83 -4.91 -14.49
N THR A 314 -5.94 -5.67 -15.58
CA THR A 314 -7.18 -6.04 -16.28
C THR A 314 -7.40 -7.55 -16.43
N GLY A 315 -6.36 -8.36 -16.19
CA GLY A 315 -6.41 -9.82 -16.23
C GLY A 315 -6.36 -10.46 -14.85
N SER A 316 -5.84 -11.68 -14.77
CA SER A 316 -5.56 -12.38 -13.52
C SER A 316 -4.35 -13.29 -13.74
N LEU A 317 -3.55 -13.54 -12.70
CA LEU A 317 -2.47 -14.52 -12.78
C LEU A 317 -3.05 -15.91 -13.08
N SER A 318 -2.50 -16.60 -14.09
CA SER A 318 -2.88 -17.96 -14.46
C SER A 318 -1.64 -18.86 -14.62
N GLY A 319 -1.88 -20.18 -14.65
CA GLY A 319 -0.82 -21.19 -14.69
C GLY A 319 -0.79 -22.07 -13.44
N GLN A 320 0.36 -22.69 -13.16
CA GLN A 320 0.53 -23.56 -11.99
C GLN A 320 0.81 -22.73 -10.74
N SER A 321 -0.14 -22.70 -9.81
CA SER A 321 0.09 -22.18 -8.46
C SER A 321 0.64 -23.25 -7.51
N VAL A 322 1.35 -22.80 -6.47
CA VAL A 322 1.98 -23.65 -5.45
C VAL A 322 1.74 -23.12 -4.04
N THR A 323 2.03 -23.99 -3.07
CA THR A 323 2.07 -23.70 -1.64
C THR A 323 3.52 -23.62 -1.16
N ILE A 324 3.84 -22.58 -0.39
CA ILE A 324 5.17 -22.29 0.17
C ILE A 324 5.04 -22.13 1.70
N PRO A 325 5.66 -22.97 2.54
CA PRO A 325 6.24 -24.27 2.19
C PRO A 325 5.16 -25.25 1.71
N GLY A 326 5.57 -26.34 1.06
CA GLY A 326 4.63 -27.31 0.51
C GLY A 326 5.14 -27.92 -0.79
N ASN A 327 4.37 -27.77 -1.87
CA ASN A 327 4.73 -28.36 -3.16
C ASN A 327 5.69 -27.50 -4.00
N VAL A 328 6.16 -26.36 -3.49
CA VAL A 328 7.01 -25.42 -4.24
C VAL A 328 8.33 -26.02 -4.73
N TYR A 329 8.94 -26.97 -4.03
CA TYR A 329 10.17 -27.64 -4.50
C TYR A 329 9.97 -29.16 -4.58
N SER A 330 8.80 -29.60 -5.02
CA SER A 330 8.46 -31.02 -5.13
C SER A 330 8.54 -31.54 -6.58
N ASN A 331 9.41 -30.96 -7.42
CA ASN A 331 9.54 -31.37 -8.81
C ASN A 331 10.09 -32.82 -8.90
N PRO A 332 9.66 -33.61 -9.90
CA PRO A 332 10.22 -34.94 -10.13
C PRO A 332 11.73 -34.90 -10.37
N GLY A 333 12.49 -35.71 -9.64
CA GLY A 333 13.96 -35.79 -9.75
C GLY A 333 14.73 -35.08 -8.64
N ASP A 334 14.07 -34.61 -7.57
CA ASP A 334 14.77 -34.10 -6.38
C ASP A 334 15.42 -35.27 -5.64
N ASP A 335 16.74 -35.27 -5.54
CA ASP A 335 17.53 -36.21 -4.74
C ASP A 335 17.79 -35.69 -3.30
N GLY A 336 17.15 -34.58 -2.93
CA GLY A 336 17.38 -33.89 -1.66
C GLY A 336 18.53 -32.88 -1.71
N THR A 337 19.13 -32.65 -2.89
CA THR A 337 20.16 -31.62 -3.10
C THR A 337 19.65 -30.35 -3.77
N LEU A 338 18.34 -30.26 -4.04
CA LEU A 338 17.71 -29.22 -4.85
C LEU A 338 18.12 -29.27 -6.34
N TYR A 339 18.17 -30.51 -6.84
CA TYR A 339 18.31 -31.00 -8.22
C TYR A 339 19.73 -31.13 -8.81
N GLY A 340 20.73 -31.46 -7.98
CA GLY A 340 22.04 -31.95 -8.40
C GLY A 340 23.24 -31.24 -7.74
N SER A 341 24.46 -31.70 -8.07
CA SER A 341 25.68 -31.02 -7.64
C SER A 341 26.07 -29.92 -8.64
N ILE A 342 26.20 -28.69 -8.15
CA ILE A 342 26.68 -27.54 -8.94
C ILE A 342 28.15 -27.68 -9.37
N TYR A 343 28.88 -28.62 -8.76
CA TYR A 343 30.28 -28.94 -9.08
C TYR A 343 30.40 -30.07 -10.10
N SER A 344 29.29 -30.67 -10.52
CA SER A 344 29.28 -31.74 -11.51
C SER A 344 29.46 -31.20 -12.93
N SER A 345 29.96 -32.05 -13.82
CA SER A 345 29.99 -31.75 -15.27
C SER A 345 28.58 -31.66 -15.88
N GLN A 346 27.52 -31.92 -15.11
CA GLN A 346 26.12 -31.91 -15.55
C GLN A 346 25.36 -30.67 -15.03
N VAL A 347 26.06 -29.68 -14.48
CA VAL A 347 25.43 -28.44 -13.95
C VAL A 347 24.50 -27.76 -14.96
N SER A 348 24.80 -27.82 -16.26
CA SER A 348 23.97 -27.27 -17.33
C SER A 348 22.65 -28.00 -17.56
N SER A 349 22.48 -29.19 -16.96
CA SER A 349 21.23 -29.95 -17.00
C SER A 349 20.35 -29.75 -15.75
N MET A 350 20.84 -29.01 -14.76
CA MET A 350 20.07 -28.72 -13.55
C MET A 350 18.81 -27.90 -13.90
N VAL A 351 17.67 -28.35 -13.38
CA VAL A 351 16.39 -27.69 -13.59
C VAL A 351 16.16 -26.66 -12.50
N ILE A 352 15.67 -25.48 -12.89
CA ILE A 352 15.27 -24.45 -11.93
C ILE A 352 14.14 -24.99 -11.04
N PRO A 353 14.25 -24.91 -9.70
CA PRO A 353 13.27 -25.48 -8.80
C PRO A 353 11.91 -24.76 -8.87
N GLY A 354 10.85 -25.50 -8.58
CA GLY A 354 9.46 -25.03 -8.50
C GLY A 354 8.66 -24.98 -9.79
N PRO A 355 7.45 -24.38 -9.77
CA PRO A 355 6.49 -24.49 -10.86
C PRO A 355 7.01 -23.79 -12.11
N SER A 356 6.36 -24.03 -13.25
CA SER A 356 6.56 -23.15 -14.39
C SER A 356 6.14 -21.71 -14.06
N LEU A 357 6.82 -20.74 -14.65
CA LEU A 357 6.31 -19.37 -14.84
C LEU A 357 4.81 -19.38 -15.16
N ALA A 358 4.11 -18.44 -14.54
CA ALA A 358 2.74 -18.08 -14.87
C ALA A 358 2.62 -17.76 -16.36
N ASP A 359 1.42 -17.95 -16.90
CA ASP A 359 1.16 -17.64 -18.31
C ASP A 359 1.48 -16.16 -18.59
N ASP A 360 2.12 -15.88 -19.72
CA ASP A 360 2.53 -14.54 -20.16
C ASP A 360 3.48 -13.78 -19.21
N ALA A 361 3.98 -14.42 -18.15
CA ALA A 361 5.10 -13.89 -17.39
C ALA A 361 6.37 -13.93 -18.24
N ILE A 362 6.87 -12.75 -18.58
CA ILE A 362 8.11 -12.59 -19.34
C ILE A 362 9.25 -12.56 -18.33
N SER A 363 9.96 -13.70 -18.16
CA SER A 363 11.27 -13.66 -17.49
C SER A 363 12.20 -12.77 -18.32
N SER A 364 12.61 -11.63 -17.75
CA SER A 364 13.58 -10.73 -18.36
C SER A 364 15.01 -11.26 -18.23
N ALA A 365 15.23 -12.35 -17.48
CA ALA A 365 16.51 -12.99 -17.33
C ALA A 365 16.71 -14.09 -18.40
N HIS A 366 17.59 -13.80 -19.36
CA HIS A 366 18.07 -14.77 -20.35
C HIS A 366 18.59 -16.05 -19.66
N SER A 367 17.92 -17.20 -19.80
CA SER A 367 18.43 -18.41 -20.49
C SER A 367 17.52 -19.64 -20.32
N LYS A 368 17.19 -20.22 -21.48
CA LYS A 368 16.66 -21.57 -21.82
C LYS A 368 15.88 -22.37 -20.76
N ARG A 369 14.56 -22.47 -20.95
CA ARG A 369 13.86 -23.74 -20.70
C ARG A 369 14.29 -24.78 -21.73
N ASN A 370 14.77 -25.93 -21.28
CA ASN A 370 14.66 -27.14 -22.09
C ASN A 370 13.17 -27.48 -22.20
N ASN A 371 12.61 -27.29 -23.41
CA ASN A 371 11.27 -27.72 -23.78
C ASN A 371 11.20 -29.25 -23.72
N VAL A 372 10.95 -29.83 -22.55
CA VAL A 372 10.41 -31.19 -22.48
C VAL A 372 8.93 -31.08 -22.83
N LYS A 373 8.64 -31.06 -24.14
CA LYS A 373 7.28 -31.29 -24.63
C LYS A 373 6.81 -32.63 -24.07
N ALA A 374 5.85 -32.58 -23.14
CA ALA A 374 5.06 -33.75 -22.77
C ALA A 374 4.45 -34.32 -24.07
N LYS A 375 4.89 -35.51 -24.49
CA LYS A 375 4.25 -36.22 -25.60
C LYS A 375 2.80 -36.52 -25.19
N PRO A 376 1.78 -36.14 -25.97
CA PRO A 376 0.43 -36.59 -25.72
C PRO A 376 0.37 -38.09 -26.04
N GLY A 377 0.12 -38.92 -25.02
CA GLY A 377 -0.14 -40.34 -25.21
C GLY A 377 -1.36 -40.51 -26.12
N SER A 378 -1.15 -41.13 -27.28
CA SER A 378 -2.22 -41.46 -28.21
C SER A 378 -3.15 -42.50 -27.57
N ARG A 379 -4.31 -42.06 -27.04
CA ARG A 379 -5.44 -42.94 -26.81
C ARG A 379 -6.08 -43.27 -28.16
N ARG A 380 -5.77 -44.42 -28.74
CA ARG A 380 -6.57 -45.02 -29.80
C ARG A 380 -7.46 -46.10 -29.19
N ARG A 381 -8.73 -45.75 -28.97
CA ARG A 381 -9.82 -46.71 -28.76
C ARG A 381 -10.04 -47.47 -30.07
N HIS A 382 -9.99 -48.80 -30.03
CA HIS A 382 -10.73 -49.62 -30.98
C HIS A 382 -11.51 -50.71 -30.22
N ARG A 383 -12.83 -50.58 -30.24
CA ARG A 383 -13.79 -51.66 -29.99
C ARG A 383 -13.95 -52.46 -31.29
N GLY A 384 -14.07 -53.78 -31.18
CA GLY A 384 -14.68 -54.65 -32.20
C GLY A 384 -14.01 -56.02 -32.34
N GLY A 385 -14.53 -57.04 -31.66
CA GLY A 385 -14.51 -58.42 -32.19
C GLY A 385 -15.71 -58.65 -33.14
N PRO A 386 -15.98 -59.87 -33.66
CA PRO A 386 -15.38 -61.17 -33.33
C PRO A 386 -15.06 -62.13 -34.52
N ARG A 387 -14.36 -63.24 -34.20
CA ARG A 387 -14.36 -64.62 -34.77
C ARG A 387 -14.20 -64.85 -36.29
N ALA A 388 -13.20 -65.67 -36.67
CA ALA A 388 -13.38 -66.99 -37.30
C ALA A 388 -12.05 -67.77 -37.55
N ARG A 389 -12.04 -69.02 -37.07
CA ARG A 389 -11.50 -70.30 -37.62
C ARG A 389 -10.17 -70.37 -38.41
N GLY A 390 -9.33 -71.34 -38.03
CA GLY A 390 -8.90 -72.38 -38.98
C GLY A 390 -7.40 -72.67 -39.16
N ALA A 391 -6.90 -73.63 -38.37
CA ALA A 391 -6.09 -74.81 -38.75
C ALA A 391 -4.71 -74.75 -39.43
N HIS A 392 -3.83 -75.63 -38.89
CA HIS A 392 -2.66 -76.34 -39.46
C HIS A 392 -1.36 -75.55 -39.69
N GLY A 393 -0.17 -76.00 -39.30
CA GLY A 393 0.25 -77.26 -38.67
C GLY A 393 1.79 -77.32 -38.51
N ILE A 394 2.23 -78.13 -37.55
CA ILE A 394 3.41 -79.04 -37.55
C ILE A 394 4.76 -78.49 -38.07
N LEU A 395 5.67 -78.13 -37.17
CA LEU A 395 6.79 -78.96 -36.67
C LEU A 395 7.40 -78.29 -35.43
#